data_AF-A0A935ETN4-F1
#
_entry.id   AF-A0A935ETN4-F1
#
_cell.length_a   1.000
_cell.length_b   1.000
_cell.length_c   1.000
_cell.angle_alpha   90.00
_cell.angle_beta   90.00
_cell.angle_gamma   90.00
#
_symmetry.space_group_name_H-M   'P 1'
#
loop_
_entity.id
_entity.type
_entity.pdbx_description
1 polymer ?
#
loop_
_entity_poly.entity_id
_entity_poly.type
_entity_poly.pdbx_seq_one_letter_code
_entity_poly.pdbx_strand_id
1 'polypeptide(L)' 'MRLLYVTTPAGGSLLPDICGHLAMSQPVAKAALKGLYSRGRVCTDGHGMGARWVIKVAE' A
#
# COMPACT_ATOMS: atom_id res chain seq x y z
N MET A 1 2.29 4.54 11.35
CA MET A 1 2.12 5.82 10.63
C MET A 1 3.00 6.01 9.40
N ARG A 2 4.18 5.37 9.24
CA ARG A 2 5.03 5.54 8.03
C ARG A 2 4.38 5.08 6.72
N LEU A 3 3.62 3.99 6.76
CA LEU A 3 2.90 3.44 5.60
C LEU A 3 1.81 4.40 5.07
N LEU A 4 1.27 5.25 5.96
CA LEU A 4 0.31 6.29 5.60
C LEU A 4 0.96 7.32 4.68
N TYR A 5 2.10 7.85 5.09
CA TYR A 5 2.79 8.93 4.39
C TYR A 5 3.27 8.53 2.98
N VAL A 6 3.73 7.29 2.81
CA VAL A 6 4.27 6.80 1.53
C VAL A 6 3.21 6.74 0.42
N THR A 7 1.96 6.50 0.79
CA THR A 7 0.84 6.35 -0.16
C THR A 7 -0.02 7.62 -0.29
N THR A 8 0.38 8.73 0.36
CA THR A 8 -0.40 9.97 0.44
C THR A 8 -0.32 10.86 -0.81
N PRO A 9 0.83 11.04 -1.51
CA PRO A 9 0.87 11.90 -2.70
C PRO A 9 0.67 11.07 -3.98
N ALA A 10 -0.35 11.43 -4.78
CA ALA A 10 -0.56 10.98 -6.17
C ALA A 10 -1.16 9.56 -6.43
N GLY A 11 -2.25 9.21 -5.75
CA GLY A 11 -3.11 8.10 -6.21
C GLY A 11 -2.58 6.69 -5.91
N GLY A 12 -1.80 6.55 -4.83
CA GLY A 12 -1.27 5.28 -4.34
C GLY A 12 0.16 4.97 -4.77
N SER A 13 0.73 3.90 -4.22
CA SER A 13 2.13 3.50 -4.46
C SER A 13 2.21 2.05 -4.92
N LEU A 14 3.19 1.73 -5.78
CA LEU A 14 3.44 0.35 -6.18
C LEU A 14 4.08 -0.43 -5.02
N LEU A 15 3.88 -1.75 -5.01
CA LEU A 15 4.45 -2.63 -3.99
C LEU A 15 5.99 -2.50 -3.87
N PRO A 16 6.78 -2.41 -4.96
CA PRO A 16 8.23 -2.22 -4.86
C PRO A 16 8.62 -0.91 -4.19
N ASP A 17 7.92 0.19 -4.48
CA ASP A 17 8.18 1.50 -3.87
C ASP A 17 7.90 1.46 -2.36
N ILE A 18 6.79 0.82 -1.96
CA ILE A 18 6.44 0.61 -0.55
C ILE A 18 7.54 -0.19 0.16
N CYS A 19 8.06 -1.23 -0.49
CA CYS A 19 9.17 -2.03 0.06
C CYS A 19 10.43 -1.19 0.25
N GLY A 20 10.78 -0.36 -0.75
CA GLY A 20 11.94 0.53 -0.71
C GLY A 20 11.83 1.60 0.39
N HIS A 21 10.69 2.28 0.47
CA HIS A 21 10.48 3.33 1.48
C HIS A 21 10.43 2.82 2.92
N LEU A 22 9.94 1.60 3.12
CA LEU A 22 9.78 1.02 4.46
C LEU A 22 10.91 0.07 4.84
N ALA A 23 11.92 -0.09 3.97
CA ALA A 23 13.03 -1.03 4.13
C ALA A 23 12.56 -2.44 4.54
N MET A 24 11.52 -2.95 3.86
CA MET A 24 10.91 -4.24 4.16
C MET A 24 10.90 -5.15 2.94
N SER A 25 10.86 -6.47 3.19
CA SER A 25 10.75 -7.44 2.12
C SER A 25 9.34 -7.45 1.50
N GLN A 26 9.27 -7.76 0.21
CA GLN A 26 8.03 -7.86 -0.53
C GLN A 26 6.95 -8.76 0.12
N PRO A 27 7.25 -9.97 0.63
CA PRO A 27 6.24 -10.78 1.29
C PRO A 27 5.67 -10.12 2.56
N VAL A 28 6.50 -9.42 3.34
CA VAL A 28 6.07 -8.70 4.55
C VAL A 28 5.19 -7.52 4.18
N ALA A 29 5.60 -6.70 3.21
CA ALA A 29 4.82 -5.56 2.72
C ALA A 29 3.45 -6.01 2.20
N LYS A 30 3.42 -7.07 1.38
CA LYS A 30 2.20 -7.61 0.80
C LYS A 30 1.26 -8.16 1.87
N ALA A 31 1.77 -8.86 2.87
CA ALA A 31 0.95 -9.36 3.99
C ALA A 31 0.33 -8.22 4.79
N ALA A 32 1.10 -7.17 5.10
CA ALA A 32 0.62 -5.99 5.81
C ALA A 32 -0.48 -5.26 5.01
N LEU A 33 -0.25 -5.05 3.71
CA LEU A 33 -1.21 -4.40 2.80
C LEU A 33 -2.51 -5.21 2.66
N LYS A 34 -2.42 -6.55 2.56
CA LYS A 34 -3.60 -7.43 2.54
C LYS A 34 -4.41 -7.35 3.85
N GLY A 35 -3.72 -7.24 4.99
CA GLY A 35 -4.37 -7.02 6.28
C GLY A 35 -5.12 -5.68 6.35
N LEU A 36 -4.54 -4.61 5.80
CA LEU A 36 -5.19 -3.31 5.70
C LEU A 36 -6.38 -3.31 4.71
N TYR A 37 -6.26 -4.06 3.61
CA TYR A 37 -7.30 -4.20 2.59
C TYR A 37 -8.56 -4.85 3.18
N SER A 38 -8.37 -5.95 3.93
CA SER A 38 -9.47 -6.65 4.62
C SER A 38 -10.20 -5.77 5.64
N ARG A 39 -9.49 -4.78 6.21
CA ARG A 39 -10.05 -3.79 7.15
C ARG A 39 -10.65 -2.56 6.45
N GLY A 40 -10.69 -2.54 5.12
CA GLY A 40 -11.21 -1.41 4.34
C GLY A 40 -10.35 -0.14 4.42
N ARG A 41 -9.09 -0.24 4.86
CA ARG A 41 -8.19 0.92 5.05
C ARG A 41 -7.36 1.25 3.80
N VAL A 42 -7.18 0.27 2.91
CA VAL A 42 -6.53 0.44 1.61
C VAL A 42 -7.34 -0.23 0.51
N CYS A 43 -7.16 0.20 -0.73
CA CYS A 43 -7.63 -0.48 -1.93
C CYS A 43 -6.52 -0.54 -2.98
N THR A 44 -6.74 -1.33 -4.04
CA THR A 44 -5.86 -1.35 -5.22
C THR A 44 -6.60 -0.77 -6.42
N ASP A 45 -5.88 -0.11 -7.33
CA ASP A 45 -6.45 0.46 -8.56
C ASP A 45 -6.57 -0.56 -9.72
N GLY A 46 -6.01 -1.76 -9.55
CA GLY A 46 -6.04 -2.83 -10.54
C GLY A 46 -5.61 -4.18 -9.96
N HIS A 47 -5.35 -5.13 -10.87
CA HIS A 47 -4.86 -6.47 -10.54
C HIS A 47 -3.46 -6.71 -11.14
N GLY A 48 -2.59 -7.38 -10.37
CA GLY A 48 -1.23 -7.76 -10.81
C GLY A 48 -0.12 -6.88 -10.21
N MET A 49 1.10 -7.03 -10.73
CA MET A 49 2.29 -6.33 -10.19
C MET A 49 2.32 -4.81 -10.46
N GLY A 50 1.52 -4.34 -11.43
CA GLY A 50 1.38 -2.90 -11.73
C GLY A 50 0.29 -2.20 -10.90
N ALA A 51 -0.41 -2.91 -10.02
CA ALA A 51 -1.46 -2.34 -9.19
C ALA A 51 -0.87 -1.46 -8.07
N ARG A 52 -1.41 -0.26 -7.93
CA ARG A 52 -1.06 0.70 -6.88
C ARG A 52 -1.92 0.47 -5.66
N TRP A 53 -1.32 0.60 -4.48
CA TRP A 53 -2.00 0.55 -3.20
C TRP A 53 -2.33 1.96 -2.74
N VAL A 54 -3.62 2.21 -2.52
CA VAL A 54 -4.19 3.51 -2.16
C VAL A 54 -4.75 3.42 -0.75
N ILE A 55 -4.46 4.40 0.10
CA ILE A 55 -5.11 4.49 1.42
C ILE A 55 -6.47 5.17 1.27
N LYS A 56 -7.48 4.57 1.89
CA LYS A 56 -8.76 5.22 2.14
C LYS A 56 -8.60 6.03 3.43
N VAL A 57 -8.41 7.34 3.28
CA VAL A 57 -8.49 8.25 4.42
C VAL A 57 -9.96 8.30 4.81
N ALA A 58 -10.29 7.82 6.01
CA ALA A 58 -11.63 7.99 6.55
C ALA A 58 -11.81 9.49 6.83
N GLU A 59 -12.81 10.10 6.21
CA GLU A 59 -13.38 11.37 6.67
C GLU A 59 -13.90 11.23 8.11
#